data_AF-A0A842MHL3-F1
#
_entry.id   AF-A0A842MHL3-F1
#
_cell.length_a   1.000
_cell.length_b   1.000
_cell.length_c   1.000
_cell.angle_alpha   90.00
_cell.angle_beta   90.00
_cell.angle_gamma   90.00
#
_symmetry.space_group_name_H-M   'P 1'
#
loop_
_entity.id
_entity.type
_entity.pdbx_description
1 polymer ?
#
loop_
_entity_poly.entity_id
_entity_poly.type
_entity_poly.pdbx_seq_one_letter_code
_entity_poly.pdbx_strand_id
1 'polypeptide(L)'
;VFAGIGVKRDDAAYFMEELFEKGRTKNMVVFLNLADDPVIERIATPRFALTVGEYLAFELNMHVLVIMTDITNYCEALREVGVAKGEVPSRKGYPGYMYSDLASLYERAGVLKGIQGSLTQIPILTMPNDDITHPIPDLTGFITEGQIVLSRELDSRGIYPPIDVLASLSRLMKDGIGKGYTREDHPDLAS
;
A
#
# COMPACT_ATOMS: atom_id res chain seq x y z
N VAL A 1 -6.36 9.36 2.06
CA VAL A 1 -6.21 8.73 3.38
C VAL A 1 -4.80 8.17 3.47
N PHE A 2 -4.11 8.39 4.59
CA PHE A 2 -2.77 7.87 4.84
C PHE A 2 -2.80 6.95 6.06
N ALA A 3 -2.11 5.82 5.99
CA ALA A 3 -1.98 4.86 7.08
C ALA A 3 -0.51 4.51 7.31
N GLY A 4 0.06 5.01 8.41
CA GLY A 4 1.36 4.60 8.94
C GLY A 4 1.22 3.42 9.89
N ILE A 5 1.89 2.32 9.61
CA ILE A 5 1.77 1.02 10.27
C ILE A 5 3.13 0.64 10.85
N GLY A 6 3.25 0.63 12.18
CA GLY A 6 4.50 0.35 12.88
C GLY A 6 5.63 1.31 12.53
N VAL A 7 5.31 2.58 12.24
CA VAL A 7 6.30 3.59 11.82
C VAL A 7 7.16 4.04 13.01
N LYS A 8 8.43 4.36 12.77
CA LYS A 8 9.28 4.94 13.83
C LYS A 8 8.78 6.35 14.17
N ARG A 9 9.05 6.79 15.40
CA ARG A 9 8.64 8.14 15.85
C ARG A 9 9.20 9.25 14.98
N ASP A 10 10.46 9.15 14.57
CA ASP A 10 11.10 10.15 13.72
C ASP A 10 10.46 10.20 12.31
N ASP A 11 10.19 9.03 11.72
CA ASP A 11 9.50 8.93 10.43
C ASP A 11 8.06 9.46 10.52
N ALA A 12 7.36 9.16 11.61
CA ALA A 12 6.01 9.67 11.87
C ALA A 12 6.00 11.20 12.00
N ALA A 13 6.98 11.77 12.71
CA ALA A 13 7.13 13.22 12.82
C ALA A 13 7.41 13.86 11.46
N TYR A 14 8.30 13.25 10.66
CA TYR A 14 8.56 13.68 9.29
C TYR A 14 7.30 13.65 8.41
N PHE A 15 6.51 12.57 8.47
CA PHE A 15 5.24 12.50 7.73
C PHE A 15 4.26 13.58 8.18
N MET A 16 4.15 13.84 9.48
CA MET A 16 3.27 14.90 9.98
C MET A 16 3.73 16.28 9.50
N GLU A 17 5.02 16.58 9.54
CA GLU A 17 5.58 17.84 9.03
C GLU A 17 5.33 18.00 7.52
N GLU A 18 5.68 17.00 6.72
CA GLU A 18 5.53 17.05 5.26
C GLU A 18 4.05 17.12 4.84
N LEU A 19 3.18 16.34 5.47
CA LEU A 19 1.77 16.25 5.07
C LEU A 19 0.92 17.44 5.57
N PHE A 20 1.23 17.99 6.74
CA PHE A 20 0.45 19.08 7.35
C PHE A 20 1.10 20.47 7.27
N GLU A 21 2.42 20.59 7.41
CA GLU A 21 3.10 21.90 7.41
C GLU A 21 3.49 22.35 6.01
N LYS A 22 4.00 21.42 5.18
CA LYS A 22 4.38 21.70 3.78
C LYS A 22 3.28 21.36 2.78
N GLY A 23 2.41 20.41 3.12
CA GLY A 23 1.26 20.01 2.32
C GLY A 23 0.08 20.97 2.42
N ARG A 24 -0.46 21.41 1.27
CA ARG A 24 -1.71 22.19 1.13
C ARG A 24 -2.98 21.40 1.53
N THR A 25 -2.90 20.48 2.48
CA THR A 25 -3.80 19.32 2.55
C THR A 25 -4.91 19.51 3.59
N LYS A 26 -5.92 20.33 3.25
CA LYS A 26 -7.16 20.40 4.05
C LYS A 26 -8.03 19.13 3.95
N ASN A 27 -7.72 18.24 3.01
CA ASN A 27 -8.56 17.08 2.64
C ASN A 27 -7.81 15.75 2.86
N MET A 28 -7.20 15.58 4.03
CA MET A 28 -6.48 14.35 4.37
C MET A 28 -6.95 13.80 5.72
N VAL A 29 -7.05 12.48 5.79
CA VAL A 29 -7.21 11.73 7.04
C VAL A 29 -5.96 10.87 7.19
N VAL A 30 -5.33 10.96 8.37
CA VAL A 30 -4.08 10.26 8.69
C VAL A 30 -4.35 9.33 9.87
N PHE A 31 -4.02 8.05 9.70
CA PHE A 31 -3.95 7.06 10.74
C PHE A 31 -2.49 6.71 10.97
N LEU A 32 -2.00 6.83 12.20
CA LEU A 32 -0.63 6.49 12.56
C LEU A 32 -0.64 5.48 13.70
N ASN A 33 0.10 4.39 13.52
CA ASN A 33 0.49 3.44 14.54
C ASN A 33 2.02 3.39 14.57
N LEU A 34 2.57 3.66 15.74
CA LEU A 34 4.01 3.69 15.98
C LEU A 34 4.57 2.28 16.20
N ALA A 35 5.88 2.13 16.05
CA ALA A 35 6.57 0.86 16.28
C ALA A 35 6.44 0.34 17.73
N ASP A 36 6.30 1.24 18.71
CA ASP A 36 6.11 0.94 20.13
C ASP A 36 4.65 0.80 20.56
N ASP A 37 3.70 1.07 19.66
CA ASP A 37 2.27 0.88 19.92
C ASP A 37 1.88 -0.61 19.90
N PRO A 38 0.75 -0.98 20.55
CA PRO A 38 0.28 -2.36 20.57
C PRO A 38 0.10 -2.99 19.19
N VAL A 39 0.51 -4.26 19.07
CA VAL A 39 0.44 -5.04 17.83
C VAL A 39 -0.99 -5.14 17.28
N ILE A 40 -1.98 -5.19 18.17
CA ILE A 40 -3.38 -5.26 17.78
C ILE A 40 -3.86 -3.98 17.08
N GLU A 41 -3.36 -2.82 17.50
CA GLU A 41 -3.66 -1.54 16.86
C GLU A 41 -3.04 -1.51 15.48
N ARG A 42 -1.81 -2.00 15.33
CA ARG A 42 -1.11 -2.13 14.04
C ARG A 42 -1.91 -2.91 13.00
N ILE A 43 -2.55 -4.00 13.43
CA ILE A 43 -3.42 -4.83 12.58
C ILE A 43 -4.74 -4.10 12.26
N ALA A 44 -5.24 -3.27 13.17
CA ALA A 44 -6.48 -2.51 12.98
C ALA A 44 -6.29 -1.25 12.10
N THR A 45 -5.13 -0.62 12.12
CA THR A 45 -4.80 0.63 11.38
C THR A 45 -5.21 0.60 9.90
N PRO A 46 -4.77 -0.37 9.07
CA PRO A 46 -5.16 -0.40 7.66
C PRO A 46 -6.67 -0.62 7.48
N ARG A 47 -7.31 -1.38 8.38
CA ARG A 47 -8.76 -1.62 8.32
C ARG A 47 -9.54 -0.33 8.55
N PHE A 48 -9.15 0.48 9.54
CA PHE A 48 -9.75 1.79 9.78
C PHE A 48 -9.52 2.76 8.62
N ALA A 49 -8.30 2.80 8.08
CA ALA A 49 -7.98 3.64 6.95
C ALA A 49 -8.82 3.30 5.71
N LEU A 50 -8.97 2.00 5.42
CA LEU A 50 -9.80 1.53 4.31
C LEU A 50 -11.28 1.80 4.54
N THR A 51 -11.81 1.59 5.75
CA THR A 51 -13.22 1.90 6.06
C THR A 51 -13.53 3.38 5.89
N VAL A 52 -12.65 4.27 6.34
CA VAL A 52 -12.81 5.71 6.08
C VAL A 52 -12.67 6.01 4.59
N GLY A 53 -11.75 5.35 3.90
CA GLY A 53 -11.59 5.47 2.45
C GLY A 53 -12.87 5.11 1.69
N GLU A 54 -13.52 4.00 2.06
CA GLU A 54 -14.78 3.53 1.46
C GLU A 54 -15.92 4.49 1.73
N TYR A 55 -16.03 5.01 2.96
CA TYR A 55 -17.04 6.01 3.28
C TYR A 55 -16.88 7.26 2.41
N LEU A 56 -15.67 7.80 2.34
CA LEU A 56 -15.39 8.98 1.52
C LEU A 56 -15.63 8.69 0.02
N ALA A 57 -15.26 7.50 -0.46
CA ALA A 57 -15.39 7.14 -1.86
C ALA A 57 -16.84 6.87 -2.26
N PHE A 58 -17.52 5.97 -1.54
CA PHE A 58 -18.77 5.38 -1.99
C PHE A 58 -20.01 6.06 -1.42
N GLU A 59 -19.93 6.63 -0.21
CA GLU A 59 -21.04 7.39 0.38
C GLU A 59 -20.98 8.87 0.00
N LEU A 60 -19.77 9.46 -0.03
CA LEU A 60 -19.59 10.88 -0.36
C LEU A 60 -19.17 11.13 -1.83
N ASN A 61 -19.11 10.08 -2.66
CA ASN A 61 -18.77 10.17 -4.09
C ASN A 61 -17.41 10.84 -4.37
N MET A 62 -16.41 10.65 -3.50
CA MET A 62 -15.07 11.22 -3.69
C MET A 62 -14.13 10.25 -4.41
N HIS A 63 -13.12 10.78 -5.09
CA HIS A 63 -11.97 9.99 -5.53
C HIS A 63 -10.94 9.96 -4.41
N VAL A 64 -10.73 8.78 -3.83
CA VAL A 64 -9.92 8.60 -2.63
C VAL A 64 -8.71 7.75 -2.93
N LEU A 65 -7.54 8.31 -2.65
CA LEU A 65 -6.28 7.58 -2.61
C LEU A 65 -5.99 7.15 -1.17
N VAL A 66 -5.79 5.84 -0.95
CA VAL A 66 -5.36 5.26 0.32
C VAL A 66 -3.91 4.81 0.19
N ILE A 67 -3.00 5.43 0.93
CA ILE A 67 -1.59 5.04 1.00
C ILE A 67 -1.37 4.32 2.33
N MET A 68 -0.79 3.12 2.28
CA MET A 68 -0.51 2.32 3.48
C MET A 68 0.98 1.97 3.53
N THR A 69 1.67 2.33 4.61
CA THR A 69 3.09 2.05 4.79
C THR A 69 3.39 1.70 6.25
N ASP A 70 4.05 0.59 6.61
CA ASP A 70 4.58 -0.47 5.74
C ASP A 70 3.80 -1.78 5.95
N ILE A 71 3.37 -2.43 4.87
CA ILE A 71 2.69 -3.74 4.92
C ILE A 71 3.59 -4.83 5.51
N THR A 72 4.91 -4.72 5.40
CA THR A 72 5.84 -5.63 6.06
C THR A 72 5.66 -5.59 7.57
N ASN A 73 5.49 -4.40 8.17
CA ASN A 73 5.19 -4.28 9.61
C ASN A 73 3.84 -4.87 9.98
N TYR A 74 2.86 -4.79 9.08
CA TYR A 74 1.57 -5.45 9.22
C TYR A 74 1.72 -6.99 9.24
N CYS A 75 2.48 -7.55 8.30
CA CYS A 75 2.73 -8.99 8.23
C CYS A 75 3.54 -9.52 9.43
N GLU A 76 4.51 -8.76 9.94
CA GLU A 76 5.22 -9.11 11.18
C GLU A 76 4.27 -9.10 12.39
N ALA A 77 3.38 -8.11 12.48
CA ALA A 77 2.36 -8.07 13.54
C ALA A 77 1.41 -9.27 13.48
N LEU A 78 0.95 -9.65 12.29
CA LEU A 78 0.15 -10.86 12.10
C LEU A 78 0.89 -12.11 12.56
N ARG A 79 2.17 -12.23 12.21
CA ARG A 79 3.03 -13.34 12.63
C ARG A 79 3.17 -13.39 14.14
N GLU A 80 3.43 -12.27 14.80
CA GLU A 80 3.55 -12.18 16.26
C GLU A 80 2.26 -12.63 16.95
N VAL A 81 1.11 -12.16 16.48
CA VAL A 81 -0.20 -12.57 17.01
C VAL A 81 -0.47 -14.06 16.78
N GLY A 82 -0.13 -14.59 15.60
CA GLY A 82 -0.30 -16.02 15.31
C GLY A 82 0.55 -16.90 16.21
N VAL A 83 1.81 -16.53 16.44
CA VAL A 83 2.71 -17.23 17.38
C VAL A 83 2.16 -17.17 18.80
N ALA A 84 1.71 -16.00 19.26
CA ALA A 84 1.13 -15.83 20.60
C ALA A 84 -0.14 -16.66 20.81
N LYS A 85 -0.93 -16.89 19.74
CA LYS A 85 -2.11 -17.77 19.76
C LYS A 85 -1.78 -19.26 19.67
N GLY A 86 -0.53 -19.63 19.41
CA GLY A 86 -0.12 -21.02 19.20
C GLY A 86 -0.54 -21.59 17.85
N GLU A 87 -0.74 -20.74 16.83
CA GLU A 87 -1.06 -21.17 15.47
C GLU A 87 0.14 -21.86 14.82
N VAL A 88 -0.11 -22.92 14.04
CA VAL A 88 0.95 -23.60 13.30
C VAL A 88 1.40 -22.72 12.13
N PRO A 89 2.68 -22.29 12.08
CA PRO A 89 3.16 -21.43 11.01
C PRO A 89 3.23 -22.17 9.68
N SER A 90 3.12 -21.42 8.59
CA SER A 90 3.28 -21.88 7.21
C SER A 90 4.66 -21.47 6.68
N ARG A 91 4.73 -20.96 5.45
CA ARG A 91 5.97 -20.51 4.79
C ARG A 91 6.69 -19.42 5.56
N LYS A 92 8.00 -19.59 5.74
CA LYS A 92 8.92 -18.66 6.44
C LYS A 92 8.43 -18.16 7.81
N GLY A 93 7.57 -18.91 8.50
CA GLY A 93 7.08 -18.57 9.84
C GLY A 93 5.83 -17.68 9.88
N TYR A 94 5.22 -17.34 8.75
CA TYR A 94 3.98 -16.54 8.70
C TYR A 94 2.71 -17.39 8.85
N PRO A 95 1.59 -16.81 9.29
CA PRO A 95 0.32 -17.52 9.42
C PRO A 95 -0.18 -18.07 8.08
N GLY A 96 -0.83 -19.24 8.09
CA GLY A 96 -1.36 -19.88 6.88
C GLY A 96 -2.44 -19.06 6.15
N TYR A 97 -3.14 -18.18 6.87
CA TYR A 97 -4.18 -17.29 6.33
C TYR A 97 -3.66 -15.94 5.83
N MET A 98 -2.33 -15.71 5.81
CA MET A 98 -1.77 -14.41 5.42
C MET A 98 -2.24 -13.95 4.04
N TYR A 99 -2.40 -14.86 3.07
CA TYR A 99 -2.96 -14.54 1.76
C TYR A 99 -4.39 -13.99 1.85
N SER A 100 -5.28 -14.71 2.53
CA SER A 100 -6.68 -14.30 2.69
C SER A 100 -6.83 -13.02 3.49
N ASP A 101 -5.94 -12.81 4.48
CA ASP A 101 -5.95 -11.61 5.28
C ASP A 101 -5.46 -10.38 4.49
N LEU A 102 -4.37 -10.49 3.72
CA LEU A 102 -3.94 -9.44 2.79
C LEU A 102 -5.00 -9.17 1.70
N ALA A 103 -5.61 -10.21 1.16
CA ALA A 103 -6.70 -10.07 0.19
C ALA A 103 -7.88 -9.29 0.78
N SER A 104 -8.20 -9.50 2.06
CA SER A 104 -9.25 -8.73 2.75
C SER A 104 -8.97 -7.22 2.83
N LEU A 105 -7.70 -6.80 2.70
CA LEU A 105 -7.32 -5.39 2.62
C LEU A 105 -7.35 -4.90 1.16
N TYR A 106 -6.67 -5.60 0.26
CA TYR A 106 -6.44 -5.13 -1.11
C TYR A 106 -7.69 -5.17 -1.99
N GLU A 107 -8.59 -6.14 -1.78
CA GLU A 107 -9.85 -6.28 -2.53
C GLU A 107 -10.88 -5.18 -2.22
N ARG A 108 -10.58 -4.30 -1.25
CA ARG A 108 -11.44 -3.15 -0.91
C ARG A 108 -11.23 -1.94 -1.84
N ALA A 109 -10.34 -2.06 -2.83
CA ALA A 109 -10.10 -1.05 -3.86
C ALA A 109 -11.05 -1.24 -5.06
N GLY A 110 -11.46 -0.13 -5.68
CA GLY A 110 -12.19 -0.20 -6.95
C GLY A 110 -13.20 0.92 -7.16
N VAL A 111 -14.04 0.70 -8.17
CA VAL A 111 -15.16 1.55 -8.57
C VAL A 111 -16.45 0.74 -8.52
N LEU A 112 -17.53 1.37 -8.08
CA LEU A 112 -18.85 0.73 -7.99
C LEU A 112 -19.77 1.26 -9.10
N LYS A 113 -20.56 0.36 -9.69
CA LYS A 113 -21.48 0.73 -10.76
C LYS A 113 -22.56 1.68 -10.23
N GLY A 114 -22.66 2.86 -10.84
CA GLY A 114 -23.65 3.88 -10.47
C GLY A 114 -23.18 4.84 -9.37
N ILE A 115 -21.96 4.69 -8.87
CA ILE A 115 -21.32 5.60 -7.90
C ILE A 115 -20.19 6.32 -8.63
N GLN A 116 -20.05 7.63 -8.42
CA GLN A 116 -19.00 8.41 -9.11
C GLN A 116 -17.65 8.32 -8.42
N GLY A 117 -17.63 8.08 -7.11
CA GLY A 117 -16.38 7.97 -6.36
C GLY A 117 -15.60 6.68 -6.64
N SER A 118 -14.34 6.69 -6.22
CA SER A 118 -13.42 5.58 -6.42
C SER A 118 -12.47 5.44 -5.23
N LEU A 119 -12.07 4.22 -4.92
CA LEU A 119 -11.04 3.93 -3.93
C LEU A 119 -9.84 3.32 -4.62
N THR A 120 -8.71 4.02 -4.60
CA THR A 120 -7.42 3.54 -5.12
C THR A 120 -6.48 3.26 -3.95
N GLN A 121 -5.79 2.13 -3.98
CA GLN A 121 -4.82 1.75 -2.95
C GLN A 121 -3.38 1.82 -3.50
N ILE A 122 -2.47 2.35 -2.69
CA ILE A 122 -1.02 2.21 -2.86
C ILE A 122 -0.46 1.60 -1.57
N PRO A 123 -0.39 0.27 -1.48
CA PRO A 123 0.35 -0.39 -0.41
C PRO A 123 1.85 -0.28 -0.67
N ILE A 124 2.60 0.11 0.35
CA ILE A 124 4.05 0.19 0.34
C ILE A 124 4.57 -0.94 1.24
N LEU A 125 5.49 -1.73 0.71
CA LEU A 125 6.15 -2.79 1.44
C LEU A 125 7.67 -2.75 1.28
N THR A 126 8.38 -3.04 2.36
CA THR A 126 9.83 -3.22 2.34
C THR A 126 10.17 -4.70 2.24
N MET A 127 10.88 -5.09 1.18
CA MET A 127 11.30 -6.48 0.99
C MET A 127 12.42 -6.88 1.98
N PRO A 128 12.25 -7.95 2.77
CA PRO A 128 13.32 -8.44 3.62
C PRO A 128 14.51 -8.92 2.77
N ASN A 129 15.70 -8.37 2.99
CA ASN A 129 16.93 -8.70 2.26
C ASN A 129 16.83 -8.58 0.73
N ASP A 130 15.96 -7.70 0.21
CA ASP A 130 15.67 -7.55 -1.22
C ASP A 130 15.19 -8.86 -1.90
N ASP A 131 14.65 -9.80 -1.12
CA ASP A 131 14.20 -11.10 -1.62
C ASP A 131 12.77 -11.01 -2.17
N ILE A 132 12.63 -10.94 -3.50
CA ILE A 132 11.33 -10.94 -4.20
C ILE A 132 10.55 -12.24 -3.93
N THR A 133 11.23 -13.35 -3.62
CA THR A 133 10.59 -14.64 -3.31
C THR A 133 10.09 -14.73 -1.86
N HIS A 134 10.28 -13.67 -1.08
CA HIS A 134 9.74 -13.57 0.26
C HIS A 134 8.20 -13.58 0.21
N PRO A 135 7.50 -14.27 1.13
CA PRO A 135 6.04 -14.41 1.05
C PRO A 135 5.28 -13.08 1.11
N ILE A 136 5.86 -12.02 1.67
CA ILE A 136 5.24 -10.69 1.70
C ILE A 136 5.12 -10.08 0.28
N PRO A 137 6.22 -9.84 -0.47
CA PRO A 137 6.14 -9.37 -1.85
C PRO A 137 5.47 -10.39 -2.78
N ASP A 138 5.72 -11.68 -2.60
CA ASP A 138 5.12 -12.75 -3.41
C ASP A 138 3.58 -12.70 -3.34
N LEU A 139 2.99 -12.80 -2.14
CA LEU A 139 1.54 -12.76 -1.99
C LEU A 139 0.94 -11.40 -2.37
N THR A 140 1.66 -10.30 -2.10
CA THR A 140 1.19 -8.98 -2.52
C THR A 140 1.12 -8.89 -4.05
N GLY A 141 2.17 -9.29 -4.77
CA GLY A 141 2.17 -9.27 -6.25
C GLY A 141 1.20 -10.24 -6.90
N PHE A 142 0.74 -11.27 -6.18
CA PHE A 142 -0.36 -12.13 -6.62
C PHE A 142 -1.73 -11.47 -6.54
N ILE A 143 -1.94 -10.56 -5.57
CA ILE A 143 -3.23 -9.92 -5.33
C ILE A 143 -3.31 -8.55 -6.00
N THR A 144 -2.23 -7.77 -5.99
CA THR A 144 -2.22 -6.42 -6.55
C THR A 144 -2.08 -6.41 -8.06
N GLU A 145 -2.66 -5.39 -8.70
CA GLU A 145 -2.69 -5.25 -10.16
C GLU A 145 -1.40 -4.66 -10.75
N GLY A 146 -0.26 -5.06 -10.21
CA GLY A 146 1.05 -4.54 -10.54
C GLY A 146 1.86 -4.12 -9.31
N GLN A 147 3.03 -3.56 -9.58
CA GLN A 147 3.99 -3.12 -8.58
C GLN A 147 4.90 -2.04 -9.14
N ILE A 148 5.39 -1.18 -8.26
CA ILE A 148 6.46 -0.22 -8.57
C ILE A 148 7.67 -0.64 -7.75
N VAL A 149 8.77 -1.00 -8.43
CA VAL A 149 9.99 -1.51 -7.81
C VAL A 149 10.99 -0.37 -7.65
N LEU A 150 11.48 -0.18 -6.43
CA LEU A 150 12.56 0.75 -6.12
C LEU A 150 13.89 0.01 -6.13
N SER A 151 14.83 0.43 -6.99
CA SER A 151 16.13 -0.21 -7.19
C SER A 151 17.22 0.44 -6.34
N ARG A 152 17.91 -0.39 -5.55
CA ARG A 152 19.10 0.03 -4.80
C ARG A 152 20.24 0.46 -5.72
N GLU A 153 20.35 -0.11 -6.92
CA GLU A 153 21.37 0.28 -7.88
C GLU A 153 21.15 1.74 -8.36
N LEU A 154 19.91 2.08 -8.72
CA LEU A 154 19.55 3.44 -9.12
C LEU A 154 19.77 4.44 -7.99
N ASP A 155 19.40 4.07 -6.77
CA ASP A 155 19.63 4.88 -5.57
C ASP A 155 21.12 5.12 -5.32
N SER A 156 21.96 4.08 -5.42
CA SER A 156 23.42 4.18 -5.27
C SER A 156 24.10 5.10 -6.30
N ARG A 157 23.44 5.33 -7.44
CA ARG A 157 23.87 6.24 -8.51
C ARG A 157 23.38 7.67 -8.30
N GLY A 158 22.64 7.95 -7.22
CA GLY A 158 22.06 9.26 -6.91
C GLY A 158 20.83 9.62 -7.74
N ILE A 159 20.15 8.62 -8.32
CA ILE A 159 18.92 8.85 -9.10
C ILE A 159 17.71 8.87 -8.15
N TYR A 160 16.93 9.95 -8.18
CA TYR A 160 15.73 10.10 -7.36
C TYR A 160 14.52 10.53 -8.20
N PRO A 161 13.36 9.84 -8.11
CA PRO A 161 13.13 8.60 -7.35
C PRO A 161 13.78 7.37 -8.03
N PRO A 162 14.30 6.38 -7.27
CA PRO A 162 15.05 5.25 -7.82
C PRO A 162 14.12 4.15 -8.38
N ILE A 163 13.23 4.48 -9.32
CA ILE A 163 12.24 3.55 -9.87
C ILE A 163 12.84 2.73 -11.01
N ASP A 164 12.81 1.40 -10.87
CA ASP A 164 13.13 0.48 -11.95
C ASP A 164 11.90 0.27 -12.83
N VAL A 165 11.87 0.95 -13.98
CA VAL A 165 10.74 0.90 -14.92
C VAL A 165 10.57 -0.49 -15.55
N LEU A 166 11.65 -1.28 -15.69
CA LEU A 166 11.59 -2.60 -16.31
C LEU A 166 11.01 -3.65 -15.35
N ALA A 167 11.32 -3.53 -14.06
CA ALA A 167 10.77 -4.41 -13.01
C ALA A 167 9.37 -3.96 -12.53
N SER A 168 9.00 -2.70 -12.79
CA SER A 168 7.70 -2.15 -12.46
C SER A 168 6.66 -2.47 -13.53
N LEU A 169 5.41 -2.64 -13.12
CA LEU A 169 4.29 -2.94 -14.01
C LEU A 169 2.99 -2.40 -13.43
N SER A 170 2.13 -1.85 -14.29
CA SER A 170 0.71 -1.63 -13.99
C SER A 170 -0.13 -2.41 -14.97
N ARG A 171 -0.86 -3.42 -14.49
CA ARG A 171 -1.67 -4.32 -15.34
C ARG A 171 -2.86 -3.61 -15.97
N LEU A 172 -3.38 -2.59 -15.27
CA LEU A 172 -4.54 -1.79 -15.69
C LEU A 172 -4.17 -0.56 -16.53
N MET A 173 -2.88 -0.35 -16.83
CA MET A 173 -2.41 0.84 -17.55
C MET A 173 -3.15 1.04 -18.88
N LYS A 174 -3.34 -0.04 -19.65
CA LYS A 174 -3.95 0.02 -20.99
C LYS A 174 -5.37 0.60 -20.99
N ASP A 175 -6.09 0.43 -19.88
CA ASP A 175 -7.47 0.91 -19.75
C ASP A 175 -7.55 2.38 -19.31
N GLY A 176 -6.45 2.96 -18.82
CA GLY A 176 -6.37 4.33 -18.29
C GLY A 176 -5.60 5.32 -19.16
N ILE A 177 -5.17 4.94 -20.36
CA ILE A 177 -4.35 5.78 -21.25
C ILE A 177 -4.97 5.94 -22.63
N GLY A 178 -4.40 6.83 -23.46
CA GLY A 178 -4.89 7.07 -24.82
C GLY A 178 -5.91 8.21 -24.91
N LYS A 179 -6.56 8.29 -26.07
CA LYS A 179 -7.52 9.35 -26.41
C LYS A 179 -8.70 9.38 -25.43
N GLY A 180 -8.98 10.55 -24.87
CA GLY A 180 -10.08 10.75 -23.91
C GLY A 180 -9.68 10.54 -22.44
N TYR A 181 -8.50 9.95 -22.16
CA TYR A 181 -7.96 9.80 -20.81
C TYR A 181 -6.69 10.63 -20.61
N THR A 182 -5.68 10.41 -21.47
CA THR A 182 -4.39 11.13 -21.43
C THR A 182 -4.09 11.77 -22.79
N ARG A 183 -3.28 11.12 -23.64
CA ARG A 183 -2.92 11.57 -24.98
C ARG A 183 -2.96 10.39 -25.95
N GLU A 184 -3.29 10.63 -27.22
CA GLU A 184 -3.53 9.58 -28.22
C GLU A 184 -2.32 8.68 -28.49
N ASP A 185 -1.11 9.23 -28.44
CA ASP A 185 0.18 8.56 -28.65
C ASP A 185 0.77 7.92 -27.38
N HIS A 186 0.10 8.04 -26.22
CA HIS A 186 0.62 7.49 -24.96
C HIS A 186 0.84 5.95 -25.01
N PRO A 187 -0.08 5.12 -25.55
CA PRO A 187 0.14 3.68 -25.64
C PRO A 187 1.40 3.32 -26.44
N ASP A 188 1.65 4.02 -27.55
CA ASP A 188 2.79 3.75 -28.44
C ASP A 188 4.12 4.21 -27.85
N LEU A 189 4.11 5.27 -27.04
CA LEU A 189 5.31 5.78 -26.35
C LEU A 189 5.70 4.97 -25.12
N ALA A 190 4.73 4.28 -24.51
CA ALA A 190 4.94 3.49 -23.31
C ALA A 190 5.36 2.03 -23.58
N SER A 191 5.14 1.55 -24.81
CA SER A 191 5.45 0.18 -25.23
C SER A 191 6.92 -0.06 -25.55
#